data_AF-A0A2W0EC98-F1
#
_entry.id   AF-A0A2W0EC98-F1
#
_cell.length_a   1.000
_cell.length_b   1.000
_cell.length_c   1.000
_cell.angle_alpha   90.00
_cell.angle_beta   90.00
_cell.angle_gamma   90.00
#
_symmetry.space_group_name_H-M   'P 1'
#
loop_
_entity.id
_entity.type
_entity.pdbx_description
1 polymer ?
#
loop_
_entity_poly.entity_id
_entity_poly.type
_entity_poly.pdbx_seq_one_letter_code
_entity_poly.pdbx_strand_id
1 'polypeptide(L)'
;KSQARELQFETQAVRAAHGLYDDALVSGDTERLVLGTLRMQTDIFGKLRIEIRQGTLDGELRCSAGPEDAAQVRIMVRDESGEYAVRDAEDRQIHAADDLLPALLQA
;
A
#
# COMPACT_ATOMS: atom_id res chain seq x y z
N LYS A 1 3.66 -29.38 -10.36
CA LYS A 1 4.74 -28.61 -9.70
C LYS A 1 4.24 -27.19 -9.42
N SER A 2 3.72 -26.89 -8.21
CA SER A 2 3.69 -25.55 -7.57
C SER A 2 2.89 -25.52 -6.24
N GLN A 3 2.81 -26.62 -5.48
CA GLN A 3 2.09 -26.60 -4.18
C GLN A 3 2.92 -26.05 -3.00
N ALA A 4 4.19 -25.69 -3.22
CA ALA A 4 5.08 -25.23 -2.15
C ALA A 4 5.16 -23.71 -1.98
N ARG A 5 4.58 -22.91 -2.90
CA ARG A 5 4.59 -21.44 -2.80
C ARG A 5 3.35 -20.85 -2.14
N GLU A 6 2.26 -21.60 -2.09
CA GLU A 6 0.97 -21.14 -1.54
C GLU A 6 0.97 -21.19 0.01
N LEU A 7 1.61 -22.22 0.60
CA LEU A 7 1.74 -22.36 2.06
C LEU A 7 2.70 -21.36 2.73
N GLN A 8 3.67 -20.81 2.00
CA GLN A 8 4.53 -19.75 2.53
C GLN A 8 3.79 -18.40 2.57
N PHE A 9 2.81 -18.19 1.68
CA PHE A 9 1.98 -16.99 1.65
C PHE A 9 1.10 -16.88 2.90
N GLU A 10 0.42 -17.96 3.30
CA GLU A 10 -0.44 -17.96 4.49
C GLU A 10 0.37 -17.67 5.77
N THR A 11 1.57 -18.24 5.90
CA THR A 11 2.38 -18.08 7.12
C THR A 11 2.99 -16.67 7.24
N GLN A 12 3.35 -16.06 6.11
CA GLN A 12 3.90 -14.70 6.08
C GLN A 12 2.79 -13.65 6.17
N ALA A 13 1.62 -13.91 5.60
CA ALA A 13 0.42 -13.09 5.75
C ALA A 13 -0.08 -13.07 7.19
N VAL A 14 -0.10 -14.20 7.88
CA VAL A 14 -0.48 -14.28 9.30
C VAL A 14 0.53 -13.56 10.19
N ARG A 15 1.83 -13.64 9.90
CA ARG A 15 2.86 -12.94 10.68
C ARG A 15 2.85 -11.43 10.45
N ALA A 16 2.57 -10.99 9.23
CA ALA A 16 2.37 -9.58 8.94
C ALA A 16 1.04 -9.05 9.49
N ALA A 17 -0.01 -9.89 9.53
CA ALA A 17 -1.24 -9.57 10.25
C ALA A 17 -1.01 -9.45 11.77
N HIS A 18 -0.08 -10.22 12.34
CA HIS A 18 0.38 -10.05 13.72
C HIS A 18 1.31 -8.84 13.93
N GLY A 19 1.89 -8.28 12.86
CA GLY A 19 2.67 -7.03 12.88
C GLY A 19 1.83 -5.76 12.75
N LEU A 20 0.51 -5.88 12.53
CA LEU A 20 -0.45 -4.77 12.44
C LEU A 20 -0.83 -4.16 13.80
N TYR A 21 -0.16 -4.53 14.89
CA TYR A 21 -0.45 -4.01 16.24
C TYR A 21 0.64 -3.09 16.81
N ASP A 22 1.72 -2.85 16.05
CA ASP A 22 2.70 -1.82 16.37
C ASP A 22 2.83 -0.91 15.13
N ASP A 23 2.11 0.22 15.13
CA ASP A 23 2.20 1.25 14.06
C ASP A 23 3.64 1.70 13.82
N ALA A 24 4.50 1.58 14.83
CA ALA A 24 5.93 1.88 14.75
C ALA A 24 6.75 0.94 13.84
N LEU A 25 6.19 -0.21 13.40
CA LEU A 25 6.91 -1.24 12.63
C LEU A 25 6.41 -1.47 11.21
N VAL A 26 5.65 -0.53 10.62
CA VAL A 26 5.27 -0.60 9.21
C VAL A 26 6.52 -0.50 8.31
N SER A 27 7.02 -1.66 7.91
CA SER A 27 8.14 -1.80 6.98
C SER A 27 7.67 -1.79 5.52
N GLY A 28 8.58 -1.57 4.57
CA GLY A 28 8.26 -1.68 3.15
C GLY A 28 7.74 -3.07 2.74
N ASP A 29 8.05 -4.12 3.50
CA ASP A 29 7.51 -5.46 3.26
C ASP A 29 6.05 -5.59 3.72
N THR A 30 5.65 -4.89 4.78
CA THR A 30 4.25 -4.78 5.22
C THR A 30 3.42 -4.05 4.16
N GLU A 31 3.92 -2.92 3.64
CA GLU A 31 3.30 -2.17 2.55
C GLU A 31 3.09 -3.06 1.30
N ARG A 32 4.15 -3.75 0.86
CA ARG A 32 4.09 -4.68 -0.28
C ARG A 32 3.13 -5.84 -0.07
N LEU A 33 3.05 -6.37 1.14
CA LEU A 33 2.13 -7.45 1.43
C LEU A 33 0.67 -6.97 1.40
N VAL A 34 0.37 -5.83 2.03
CA VAL A 34 -1.00 -5.27 2.07
C VAL A 34 -1.46 -4.97 0.64
N LEU A 35 -0.65 -4.25 -0.13
CA LEU A 35 -0.92 -3.95 -1.53
C LEU A 35 -0.95 -5.22 -2.40
N GLY A 36 -0.07 -6.18 -2.13
CA GLY A 36 -0.02 -7.47 -2.82
C GLY A 36 -1.28 -8.33 -2.58
N THR A 37 -1.83 -8.29 -1.36
CA THR A 37 -3.10 -8.96 -1.00
C THR A 37 -4.26 -8.33 -1.75
N LEU A 38 -4.34 -7.00 -1.77
CA LEU A 38 -5.37 -6.28 -2.51
C LEU A 38 -5.28 -6.54 -4.03
N ARG A 39 -4.07 -6.72 -4.57
CA ARG A 39 -3.88 -7.09 -5.98
C ARG A 39 -4.48 -8.45 -6.34
N MET A 40 -4.55 -9.39 -5.40
CA MET A 40 -5.17 -10.70 -5.63
C MET A 40 -6.70 -10.64 -5.65
N GLN A 41 -7.30 -9.56 -5.13
CA GLN A 41 -8.70 -9.18 -5.33
C GLN A 41 -8.78 -8.22 -6.52
N THR A 42 -8.48 -8.76 -7.70
CA THR A 42 -8.23 -8.04 -8.96
C THR A 42 -9.34 -7.08 -9.42
N ASP A 43 -10.56 -7.19 -8.89
CA ASP A 43 -11.67 -6.29 -9.22
C ASP A 43 -11.66 -4.94 -8.47
N ILE A 44 -10.93 -4.83 -7.34
CA ILE A 44 -10.91 -3.60 -6.54
C ILE A 44 -10.10 -2.49 -7.23
N PHE A 45 -9.06 -2.86 -7.98
CA PHE A 45 -8.14 -1.93 -8.65
C PHE A 45 -8.46 -1.68 -10.13
N GLY A 46 -9.62 -2.11 -10.64
CA GLY A 46 -9.91 -2.18 -12.08
C GLY A 46 -9.37 -1.02 -12.95
N LYS A 47 -9.51 0.23 -12.49
CA LYS A 47 -8.87 1.42 -13.12
C LYS A 47 -8.09 2.29 -12.12
N LEU A 48 -7.80 1.76 -10.93
CA LEU A 48 -7.17 2.47 -9.83
C LEU A 48 -5.79 1.89 -9.57
N ARG A 49 -4.80 2.77 -9.51
CA ARG A 49 -3.44 2.45 -9.09
C ARG A 49 -3.13 3.18 -7.79
N ILE A 50 -2.62 2.46 -6.80
CA ILE A 50 -2.12 3.03 -5.55
C ILE A 50 -0.59 2.96 -5.58
N GLU A 51 0.06 4.08 -5.26
CA GLU A 51 1.49 4.19 -5.09
C GLU A 51 1.80 4.63 -3.66
N ILE A 52 2.79 4.00 -3.03
CA ILE A 52 3.34 4.45 -1.75
C ILE A 52 4.72 5.05 -2.01
N ARG A 53 4.90 6.30 -1.62
CA ARG A 53 6.13 7.08 -1.84
C ARG A 53 6.68 7.65 -0.55
N GLN A 54 8.01 7.80 -0.49
CA GLN A 54 8.66 8.34 0.70
C GLN A 54 8.84 9.87 0.63
N GLY A 55 8.37 10.56 1.66
CA GLY A 55 8.62 11.98 1.95
C GLY A 55 7.86 12.98 1.07
N THR A 56 7.80 12.74 -0.24
CA THR A 56 7.15 13.65 -1.21
C THR A 56 6.38 12.90 -2.28
N LEU A 57 5.52 13.61 -3.01
CA LEU A 57 4.73 13.06 -4.12
C LEU A 57 5.61 12.46 -5.23
N ASP A 58 6.78 13.04 -5.48
CA ASP A 58 7.76 12.54 -6.46
C ASP A 58 8.90 11.75 -5.80
N GLY A 59 8.74 11.41 -4.52
CA GLY A 59 9.73 10.69 -3.74
C GLY A 59 9.92 9.24 -4.20
N GLU A 60 10.84 8.54 -3.52
CA GLU A 60 11.15 7.14 -3.81
C GLU A 60 9.87 6.29 -3.78
N LEU A 61 9.60 5.58 -4.88
CA LEU A 61 8.50 4.63 -4.96
C LEU A 61 8.84 3.38 -4.15
N ARG A 62 8.16 3.19 -3.03
CA ARG A 62 8.36 2.06 -2.13
C ARG A 62 7.57 0.83 -2.59
N CYS A 63 6.33 1.08 -3.01
CA CYS A 63 5.41 0.05 -3.49
C CYS A 63 4.34 0.63 -4.42
N SER A 64 3.76 -0.22 -5.27
CA SER A 64 2.56 0.11 -6.04
C SER A 64 1.67 -1.11 -6.26
N ALA A 65 0.37 -0.88 -6.43
CA ALA A 65 -0.61 -1.87 -6.86
C ALA A 65 -1.56 -1.28 -7.89
N GLY A 66 -2.06 -2.15 -8.79
CA GLY A 66 -2.92 -1.76 -9.91
C GLY A 66 -2.16 -1.64 -11.24
N PRO A 67 -2.89 -1.58 -12.36
CA PRO A 67 -2.31 -1.49 -13.69
C PRO A 67 -1.53 -0.18 -13.91
N GLU A 68 -0.47 -0.21 -14.73
CA GLU A 68 0.32 0.99 -15.05
C GLU A 68 -0.49 2.02 -15.86
N ASP A 69 -1.48 1.57 -16.64
CA ASP A 69 -2.40 2.38 -17.42
C ASP A 69 -3.73 2.69 -16.69
N ALA A 70 -3.74 2.58 -15.36
CA ALA A 70 -4.88 2.96 -14.54
C ALA A 70 -5.32 4.40 -14.81
N ALA A 71 -6.63 4.60 -15.00
CA ALA A 71 -7.19 5.93 -15.25
C ALA A 71 -7.16 6.84 -14.01
N GLN A 72 -7.03 6.25 -12.81
CA GLN A 72 -6.92 6.96 -11.55
C GLN A 72 -5.68 6.49 -10.80
N VAL A 73 -4.90 7.44 -10.30
CA VAL A 73 -3.75 7.17 -9.45
C VAL A 73 -3.92 7.86 -8.11
N ARG A 74 -3.62 7.13 -7.04
CA ARG A 74 -3.60 7.60 -5.66
C ARG A 74 -2.21 7.42 -5.12
N ILE A 75 -1.70 8.48 -4.52
CA ILE A 75 -0.33 8.53 -4.03
C ILE A 75 -0.41 8.71 -2.52
N MET A 76 -0.02 7.67 -1.81
CA MET A 76 0.16 7.69 -0.36
C MET A 76 1.60 8.12 -0.08
N VAL A 77 1.78 9.31 0.46
CA VAL A 77 3.10 9.84 0.83
C VAL A 77 3.36 9.54 2.29
N ARG A 78 4.31 8.65 2.54
CA ARG A 78 4.80 8.31 3.88
C ARG A 78 5.76 9.39 4.37
N ASP A 79 5.55 9.94 5.54
CA ASP A 79 6.49 10.91 6.13
C ASP A 79 7.60 10.22 6.96
N GLU A 80 8.36 11.02 7.71
CA GLU A 80 9.42 10.52 8.61
C GLU A 80 8.85 9.85 9.87
N SER A 81 7.68 10.29 10.33
CA SER A 81 6.93 9.71 11.46
C SER A 81 6.36 8.33 11.12
N GLY A 82 6.15 8.07 9.83
CA GLY A 82 5.57 6.84 9.32
C GLY A 82 4.07 6.90 9.03
N GLU A 83 3.50 8.10 9.05
CA GLU A 83 2.12 8.36 8.67
C GLU A 83 2.03 8.59 7.15
N TYR A 84 0.85 8.36 6.59
CA TYR A 84 0.59 8.36 5.15
C TYR A 84 -0.47 9.41 4.82
N ALA A 85 -0.09 10.45 4.09
CA ALA A 85 -1.05 11.38 3.48
C ALA A 85 -1.49 10.88 2.11
N VAL A 86 -2.78 10.97 1.78
CA VAL A 86 -3.31 10.51 0.49
C VAL A 86 -3.55 11.68 -0.43
N ARG A 87 -3.01 11.58 -1.64
CA ARG A 87 -3.11 12.59 -2.70
C ARG A 87 -3.54 11.97 -4.02
N ASP A 88 -4.11 12.76 -4.90
CA ASP A 88 -4.32 12.37 -6.30
C ASP A 88 -3.14 12.76 -7.19
N ALA A 89 -3.24 12.42 -8.48
CA ALA A 89 -2.23 12.72 -9.49
C ALA A 89 -2.03 14.23 -9.74
N GLU A 90 -2.99 15.09 -9.33
CA GLU A 90 -2.88 16.55 -9.42
C GLU A 90 -2.38 17.18 -8.11
N ASP A 91 -1.81 16.38 -7.21
CA ASP A 91 -1.31 16.79 -5.89
C ASP A 91 -2.40 17.37 -4.97
N ARG A 92 -3.68 17.03 -5.20
CA ARG A 92 -4.76 17.44 -4.28
C ARG A 92 -4.83 16.45 -3.14
N GLN A 93 -4.84 16.99 -1.92
CA GLN A 93 -4.99 16.18 -0.72
C GLN A 93 -6.41 15.60 -0.63
N ILE A 94 -6.47 14.28 -0.57
CA ILE A 94 -7.71 13.51 -0.33
C ILE A 94 -7.85 13.20 1.15
N HIS A 95 -6.73 12.86 1.80
CA HIS A 95 -6.68 12.53 3.22
C HIS A 95 -5.43 13.11 3.86
N ALA A 96 -5.56 13.55 5.12
CA ALA A 96 -4.42 13.96 5.92
C ALA A 96 -3.51 12.77 6.25
N ALA A 97 -2.36 13.03 6.85
CA ALA A 97 -1.48 11.97 7.32
C ALA A 97 -2.19 11.15 8.41
N ASP A 98 -2.23 9.83 8.22
CA ASP A 98 -2.81 8.85 9.14
C ASP A 98 -2.06 7.51 8.98
N ASP A 99 -2.34 6.53 9.83
CA ASP A 99 -1.74 5.20 9.75
C ASP A 99 -2.04 4.51 8.41
N LEU A 100 -1.23 3.51 8.05
CA LEU A 100 -1.28 2.86 6.73
C LEU A 100 -2.70 2.38 6.36
N LEU A 101 -3.41 1.72 7.27
CA LEU A 101 -4.73 1.15 6.99
C LEU A 101 -5.82 2.23 6.83
N PRO A 102 -6.00 3.19 7.77
CA PRO A 102 -6.90 4.32 7.58
C PRO A 102 -6.64 5.09 6.28
N ALA A 103 -5.38 5.42 5.99
CA ALA A 103 -5.01 6.13 4.77
C ALA A 103 -5.33 5.30 3.50
N LEU A 104 -5.05 4.00 3.52
CA LEU A 104 -5.36 3.11 2.41
C LEU A 104 -6.86 2.99 2.13
N LEU A 105 -7.71 3.08 3.15
CA LEU A 105 -9.17 3.09 2.98
C LEU A 105 -9.69 4.38 2.32
N GLN A 106 -8.90 5.45 2.34
CA GLN A 106 -9.23 6.74 1.72
C GLN A 106 -8.59 6.93 0.34
N ALA A 107 -7.74 6.00 -0.10
CA ALA A 107 -7.11 6.01 -1.42
C ALA A 107 -8.10 5.61 -2.52
#